data_AF-A0A1W1YVU4-F1
#
_entry.id   AF-A0A1W1YVU4-F1
#
_cell.length_a   1.000
_cell.length_b   1.000
_cell.length_c   1.000
_cell.angle_alpha   90.00
_cell.angle_beta   90.00
_cell.angle_gamma   90.00
#
_symmetry.space_group_name_H-M   'P 1'
#
loop_
_entity.id
_entity.type
_entity.pdbx_description
1 polymer ?
#
loop_
_entity_poly.entity_id
_entity_poly.type
_entity_poly.pdbx_seq_one_letter_code
_entity_poly.pdbx_strand_id
1 'polypeptide(L)'
;MPSDIRSAGECLKAIGILADELRNAKRSLINSEGCIVNRNLMQTQLDLLEQNLPDTVKKAAAIVEEEETIRNETEQKRKEILENASNQAQSMVNEAAKNAQQMVDQAHRDAGTMMDQANQEAQARVEQASAEAARMLDDAENKARKLVEEESIVRRARVECDELRESARQEAAELHKNTLDYMDSLLAETDRKLSELINSIRLERNEIRNHR
;
A
#
# COMPACT_ATOMS: atom_id res chain seq x y z
N MET A 1 -21.78 -72.88 -17.20
CA MET A 1 -20.74 -72.32 -18.09
C MET A 1 -19.51 -71.85 -17.31
N PRO A 2 -19.54 -70.88 -16.36
CA PRO A 2 -18.33 -70.48 -15.62
C PRO A 2 -17.91 -71.48 -14.54
N SER A 3 -18.88 -72.19 -13.94
CA SER A 3 -18.67 -73.22 -12.91
C SER A 3 -17.93 -74.45 -13.45
N ASP A 4 -18.29 -74.88 -14.65
CA ASP A 4 -17.86 -76.16 -15.22
C ASP A 4 -16.40 -76.12 -15.71
N ILE A 5 -15.96 -74.94 -16.13
CA ILE A 5 -14.57 -74.67 -16.53
C ILE A 5 -13.65 -74.58 -15.30
N ARG A 6 -14.12 -73.93 -14.23
CA ARG A 6 -13.38 -73.84 -12.96
C ARG A 6 -13.20 -75.23 -12.32
N SER A 7 -14.26 -76.03 -12.27
CA SER A 7 -14.17 -77.41 -11.76
C SER A 7 -13.23 -78.29 -12.59
N ALA A 8 -13.17 -78.08 -13.91
CA ALA A 8 -12.27 -78.83 -14.78
C ALA A 8 -10.79 -78.43 -14.59
N GLY A 9 -10.52 -77.14 -14.34
CA GLY A 9 -9.20 -76.65 -13.94
C GLY A 9 -8.75 -77.17 -12.57
N GLU A 10 -9.66 -77.27 -11.61
CA GLU A 10 -9.40 -77.89 -10.29
C GLU A 10 -9.10 -79.39 -10.42
N CYS A 11 -9.81 -80.11 -11.29
CA CYS A 11 -9.51 -81.52 -11.60
C CYS A 11 -8.12 -81.69 -12.24
N LEU A 12 -7.73 -80.81 -13.18
CA LEU A 12 -6.39 -80.82 -13.78
C LEU A 12 -5.30 -80.55 -12.74
N LYS A 13 -5.50 -79.56 -11.85
CA LYS A 13 -4.58 -79.26 -10.75
C LYS A 13 -4.45 -80.47 -9.80
N ALA A 14 -5.56 -81.14 -9.46
CA ALA A 14 -5.54 -82.32 -8.61
C ALA A 14 -4.80 -83.52 -9.26
N ILE A 15 -5.00 -83.76 -10.56
CA ILE A 15 -4.26 -84.79 -11.31
C ILE A 15 -2.76 -84.49 -11.31
N GLY A 16 -2.37 -83.23 -11.52
CA GLY A 16 -0.97 -82.80 -11.47
C GLY A 16 -0.33 -82.99 -10.09
N ILE A 17 -1.02 -82.61 -9.01
CA ILE A 17 -0.56 -82.81 -7.63
C ILE A 17 -0.37 -84.31 -7.34
N LEU A 18 -1.33 -85.16 -7.72
CA LEU A 18 -1.22 -86.61 -7.52
C LEU A 18 -0.05 -87.22 -8.32
N ALA A 19 0.18 -86.75 -9.55
CA ALA A 19 1.30 -87.19 -10.37
C ALA A 19 2.66 -86.80 -9.77
N ASP A 20 2.78 -85.57 -9.26
CA ASP A 20 4.01 -85.08 -8.62
C ASP A 20 4.26 -85.72 -7.25
N GLU A 21 3.23 -85.93 -6.44
CA GLU A 21 3.34 -86.68 -5.19
C GLU A 21 3.78 -88.12 -5.44
N LEU A 22 3.22 -88.80 -6.44
CA LEU A 22 3.64 -90.16 -6.83
C LEU A 22 5.07 -90.18 -7.36
N ARG A 23 5.49 -89.15 -8.10
CA ARG A 23 6.86 -89.01 -8.63
C ARG A 23 7.87 -88.80 -7.50
N ASN A 24 7.52 -88.00 -6.50
CA ASN A 24 8.39 -87.63 -5.38
C ASN A 24 8.25 -88.55 -4.15
N ALA A 25 7.29 -89.48 -4.16
CA ALA A 25 7.08 -90.46 -3.11
C ALA A 25 8.35 -91.29 -2.87
N LYS A 26 8.95 -91.11 -1.68
CA LYS A 26 10.03 -91.97 -1.17
C LYS A 26 9.42 -93.26 -0.61
N ARG A 27 10.11 -94.39 -0.76
CA ARG A 27 9.69 -95.69 -0.20
C ARG A 27 9.58 -95.56 1.33
N SER A 28 8.37 -95.42 1.85
CA SER A 28 8.12 -95.37 3.30
C SER A 28 7.65 -96.74 3.77
N LEU A 29 8.27 -97.27 4.82
CA LEU A 29 7.95 -98.58 5.41
C LEU A 29 7.27 -98.47 6.78
N ILE A 30 6.99 -97.25 7.29
CA ILE A 30 6.58 -97.04 8.69
C ILE A 30 5.46 -95.99 8.86
N ASN A 31 4.75 -95.59 7.79
CA ASN A 31 3.62 -94.66 7.92
C ASN A 31 2.27 -95.39 7.83
N SER A 32 1.35 -95.12 8.77
CA SER A 32 0.00 -95.73 8.86
C SER A 32 -1.04 -95.08 7.94
N GLU A 33 -0.74 -93.93 7.33
CA GLU A 33 -1.65 -93.22 6.41
C GLU A 33 -1.37 -93.49 4.91
N GLY A 34 -0.30 -94.24 4.58
CA GLY A 34 0.08 -94.52 3.20
C GLY A 34 -0.38 -95.90 2.71
N CYS A 35 -0.87 -95.98 1.47
CA CYS A 35 -1.13 -97.27 0.80
C CYS A 35 0.01 -97.62 -0.18
N ILE A 36 0.37 -98.91 -0.27
CA ILE A 36 1.36 -99.40 -1.24
C ILE A 36 0.66 -99.54 -2.60
N VAL A 37 0.98 -98.64 -3.52
CA VAL A 37 0.47 -98.66 -4.90
C VAL A 37 1.56 -99.06 -5.89
N ASN A 38 1.18 -99.75 -6.96
CA ASN A 38 2.11 -100.02 -8.06
C ASN A 38 2.36 -98.71 -8.81
N ARG A 39 3.56 -98.14 -8.60
CA ARG A 39 3.99 -96.86 -9.18
C ARG A 39 3.82 -96.83 -10.70
N ASN A 40 4.21 -97.89 -11.40
CA ASN A 40 4.13 -97.91 -12.86
C ASN A 40 2.68 -97.93 -13.34
N LEU A 41 1.83 -98.75 -12.72
CA LEU A 41 0.41 -98.80 -13.06
C LEU A 41 -0.29 -97.47 -12.78
N MET A 42 -0.04 -96.86 -11.62
CA MET A 42 -0.62 -95.55 -11.27
C MET A 42 -0.14 -94.43 -12.21
N GLN A 43 1.15 -94.42 -12.57
CA GLN A 43 1.67 -93.47 -13.56
C GLN A 43 0.97 -93.64 -14.91
N THR A 44 0.85 -94.88 -15.42
CA THR A 44 0.14 -95.12 -16.68
C THR A 44 -1.32 -94.70 -16.64
N GLN A 45 -2.03 -94.91 -15.52
CA GLN A 45 -3.42 -94.48 -15.39
C GLN A 45 -3.55 -92.95 -15.31
N LEU A 46 -2.62 -92.27 -14.64
CA LEU A 46 -2.56 -90.80 -14.61
C LEU A 46 -2.23 -90.24 -16.00
N ASP A 47 -1.26 -90.82 -16.71
CA ASP A 47 -0.89 -90.43 -18.08
C ASP A 47 -2.08 -90.65 -19.04
N LEU A 48 -2.84 -91.73 -18.87
CA LEU A 48 -4.03 -92.03 -19.66
C LEU A 48 -5.16 -91.03 -19.38
N LEU A 49 -5.36 -90.64 -18.13
CA LEU A 49 -6.32 -89.59 -17.76
C LEU A 49 -5.91 -88.24 -18.37
N GLU A 50 -4.64 -87.88 -18.27
CA GLU A 50 -4.08 -86.64 -18.84
C GLU A 50 -4.16 -86.61 -20.38
N GLN A 51 -3.98 -87.74 -21.05
CA GLN A 51 -4.05 -87.86 -22.51
C GLN A 51 -5.49 -87.87 -23.05
N ASN A 52 -6.45 -88.43 -22.31
CA ASN A 52 -7.87 -88.46 -22.72
C ASN A 52 -8.66 -87.22 -22.30
N LEU A 53 -8.02 -86.28 -21.58
CA LEU A 53 -8.62 -84.99 -21.29
C LEU A 53 -8.83 -84.19 -22.60
N PRO A 54 -10.07 -83.77 -22.91
CA PRO A 54 -10.35 -83.02 -24.13
C PRO A 54 -9.51 -81.74 -24.23
N ASP A 55 -9.00 -81.44 -25.42
CA ASP A 55 -8.20 -80.23 -25.68
C ASP A 55 -8.95 -78.94 -25.28
N THR A 56 -10.27 -78.95 -25.35
CA THR A 56 -11.13 -77.85 -24.91
C THR A 56 -11.00 -77.56 -23.41
N VAL A 57 -10.81 -78.58 -22.58
CA VAL A 57 -10.64 -78.45 -21.12
C VAL A 57 -9.25 -77.91 -20.79
N LYS A 58 -8.20 -78.41 -21.45
CA LYS A 58 -6.82 -77.91 -21.28
C LYS A 58 -6.70 -76.44 -21.67
N LYS A 59 -7.30 -76.07 -22.82
CA LYS A 59 -7.36 -74.67 -23.28
C LYS A 59 -8.15 -73.79 -22.33
N ALA A 60 -9.30 -74.26 -21.83
CA ALA A 60 -10.11 -73.49 -20.89
C ALA A 60 -9.41 -73.26 -19.54
N ALA A 61 -8.66 -74.26 -19.03
CA ALA A 61 -7.85 -74.09 -17.83
C ALA A 61 -6.72 -73.08 -18.02
N ALA A 62 -6.02 -73.10 -19.16
CA ALA A 62 -4.98 -72.11 -19.48
C ALA A 62 -5.53 -70.68 -19.56
N ILE A 63 -6.72 -70.50 -20.15
CA ILE A 63 -7.40 -69.19 -20.21
C ILE A 63 -7.74 -68.68 -18.80
N VAL A 64 -8.20 -69.55 -17.91
CA VAL A 64 -8.50 -69.17 -16.51
C VAL A 64 -7.23 -68.76 -15.76
N GLU A 65 -6.13 -69.50 -15.93
CA GLU A 65 -4.84 -69.15 -15.32
C GLU A 65 -4.30 -67.80 -15.85
N GLU A 66 -4.41 -67.58 -17.16
CA GLU A 66 -4.05 -66.30 -17.78
C GLU A 66 -4.94 -65.15 -17.27
N GLU A 67 -6.26 -65.37 -17.14
CA GLU A 67 -7.19 -64.39 -16.57
C GLU A 67 -6.83 -64.03 -15.12
N GLU A 68 -6.50 -65.02 -14.28
CA GLU A 68 -6.07 -64.77 -12.90
C GLU A 68 -4.80 -63.94 -12.85
N THR A 69 -3.84 -64.22 -13.74
CA THR A 69 -2.59 -63.47 -13.86
C THR A 69 -2.86 -62.02 -14.28
N ILE A 70 -3.65 -61.81 -15.34
CA ILE A 70 -4.04 -60.46 -15.82
C ILE A 70 -4.76 -59.69 -14.72
N ARG A 71 -5.68 -60.34 -13.98
CA ARG A 71 -6.42 -59.70 -12.88
C ARG A 71 -5.48 -59.26 -11.77
N ASN A 72 -4.52 -60.10 -11.37
CA ASN A 72 -3.56 -59.78 -10.32
C ASN A 72 -2.64 -58.63 -10.75
N GLU A 73 -2.10 -58.67 -11.97
CA GLU A 73 -1.28 -57.58 -12.52
C GLU A 73 -2.05 -56.27 -12.62
N THR A 74 -3.30 -56.32 -13.09
CA THR A 74 -4.16 -55.15 -13.22
C THR A 74 -4.46 -54.53 -11.86
N GLU A 75 -4.75 -55.35 -10.84
CA GLU A 75 -4.99 -54.85 -9.49
C GLU A 75 -3.71 -54.23 -8.89
N GLN A 76 -2.54 -54.81 -9.14
CA GLN A 76 -1.27 -54.23 -8.72
C GLN A 76 -1.00 -52.89 -9.42
N LYS A 77 -1.12 -52.84 -10.75
CA LYS A 77 -0.98 -51.61 -11.54
C LYS A 77 -1.98 -50.54 -11.10
N ARG A 78 -3.22 -50.92 -10.78
CA ARG A 78 -4.23 -50.00 -10.27
C ARG A 78 -3.81 -49.38 -8.95
N LYS A 79 -3.30 -50.18 -8.01
CA LYS A 79 -2.82 -49.68 -6.71
C LYS A 79 -1.66 -48.71 -6.90
N GLU A 80 -0.69 -49.06 -7.74
CA GLU A 80 0.45 -48.19 -8.05
C GLU A 80 0.01 -46.86 -8.68
N ILE A 81 -0.92 -46.89 -9.63
CA ILE A 81 -1.46 -45.67 -10.26
C ILE A 81 -2.17 -44.79 -9.22
N LEU A 82 -3.01 -45.38 -8.37
CA LEU A 82 -3.74 -44.64 -7.34
C LEU A 82 -2.80 -44.04 -6.30
N GLU A 83 -1.77 -44.78 -5.87
CA GLU A 83 -0.77 -44.30 -4.93
C GLU A 83 0.05 -43.17 -5.53
N ASN A 84 0.53 -43.33 -6.77
CA ASN A 84 1.28 -42.29 -7.49
C ASN A 84 0.43 -41.03 -7.69
N ALA A 85 -0.82 -41.18 -8.13
CA ALA A 85 -1.74 -40.06 -8.31
C ALA A 85 -2.03 -39.35 -6.99
N SER A 86 -2.23 -40.10 -5.90
CA SER A 86 -2.45 -39.55 -4.55
C SER A 86 -1.23 -38.78 -4.06
N ASN A 87 -0.03 -39.33 -4.24
CA ASN A 87 1.21 -38.69 -3.83
C ASN A 87 1.48 -37.40 -4.63
N GLN A 88 1.23 -37.43 -5.94
CA GLN A 88 1.34 -36.24 -6.78
C GLN A 88 0.34 -35.16 -6.39
N ALA A 89 -0.93 -35.54 -6.16
CA ALA A 89 -1.95 -34.61 -5.71
C ALA A 89 -1.59 -33.98 -4.35
N GLN A 90 -1.12 -34.80 -3.40
CA GLN A 90 -0.70 -34.30 -2.09
C GLN A 90 0.50 -33.35 -2.20
N SER A 91 1.48 -33.67 -3.04
CA SER A 91 2.63 -32.79 -3.29
C SER A 91 2.20 -31.46 -3.89
N MET A 92 1.30 -31.49 -4.88
CA MET A 92 0.78 -30.27 -5.52
C MET A 92 0.02 -29.39 -4.53
N VAL A 93 -0.84 -29.98 -3.68
CA VAL A 93 -1.57 -29.25 -2.64
C VAL A 93 -0.59 -28.64 -1.62
N ASN A 94 0.42 -29.40 -1.20
CA ASN A 94 1.43 -28.90 -0.25
C ASN A 94 2.24 -27.74 -0.83
N GLU A 95 2.63 -27.83 -2.10
CA GLU A 95 3.36 -26.77 -2.80
C GLU A 95 2.48 -25.53 -2.99
N ALA A 96 1.23 -25.71 -3.43
CA ALA A 96 0.28 -24.62 -3.57
C ALA A 96 0.01 -23.93 -2.22
N ALA A 97 -0.16 -24.70 -1.14
CA ALA A 97 -0.34 -24.16 0.21
C ALA A 97 0.89 -23.38 0.69
N LYS A 98 2.10 -23.89 0.43
CA LYS A 98 3.36 -23.19 0.75
C LYS A 98 3.48 -21.88 -0.03
N ASN A 99 3.20 -21.90 -1.33
CA ASN A 99 3.25 -20.71 -2.18
C ASN A 99 2.22 -19.68 -1.76
N ALA A 100 1.01 -20.12 -1.41
CA ALA A 100 -0.04 -19.26 -0.87
C ALA A 100 0.37 -18.62 0.46
N GLN A 101 0.96 -19.39 1.39
CA GLN A 101 1.44 -18.86 2.65
C GLN A 101 2.55 -17.82 2.43
N GLN A 102 3.50 -18.10 1.55
CA GLN A 102 4.57 -17.16 1.20
C GLN A 102 4.02 -15.86 0.59
N MET A 103 3.00 -15.98 -0.27
CA MET A 103 2.34 -14.82 -0.88
C MET A 103 1.64 -13.95 0.18
N VAL A 104 0.93 -14.58 1.12
CA VAL A 104 0.27 -13.89 2.23
C VAL A 104 1.31 -13.20 3.13
N ASP A 105 2.38 -13.90 3.49
CA ASP A 105 3.46 -13.33 4.31
C ASP A 105 4.14 -12.15 3.61
N GLN A 106 4.36 -12.26 2.30
CA GLN A 106 4.94 -11.18 1.50
C GLN A 106 4.00 -9.98 1.43
N ALA A 107 2.71 -10.20 1.13
CA ALA A 107 1.71 -9.14 1.11
C ALA A 107 1.59 -8.43 2.46
N HIS A 108 1.68 -9.17 3.58
CA HIS A 108 1.71 -8.55 4.91
C HIS A 108 2.95 -7.70 5.15
N ARG A 109 4.13 -8.16 4.73
CA ARG A 109 5.36 -7.36 4.82
C ARG A 109 5.26 -6.09 3.97
N ASP A 110 4.80 -6.20 2.73
CA ASP A 110 4.67 -5.07 1.81
C ASP A 110 3.61 -4.07 2.28
N ALA A 111 2.51 -4.56 2.86
CA ALA A 111 1.51 -3.69 3.48
C ALA A 111 2.09 -2.96 4.70
N GLY A 112 2.88 -3.64 5.54
CA GLY A 112 3.55 -3.04 6.68
C GLY A 112 4.52 -1.93 6.28
N THR A 113 5.39 -2.19 5.30
CA THR A 113 6.35 -1.19 4.81
C THR A 113 5.65 -0.01 4.14
N MET A 114 4.58 -0.26 3.38
CA MET A 114 3.77 0.81 2.78
C MET A 114 3.09 1.68 3.84
N MET A 115 2.56 1.07 4.91
CA MET A 115 1.97 1.82 6.03
C MET A 115 3.01 2.67 6.75
N ASP A 116 4.20 2.12 7.02
CA ASP A 116 5.28 2.86 7.67
C ASP A 116 5.75 4.05 6.83
N GLN A 117 5.92 3.84 5.52
CA GLN A 117 6.26 4.91 4.58
C GLN A 117 5.17 5.99 4.53
N ALA A 118 3.90 5.59 4.41
CA ALA A 118 2.78 6.52 4.39
C ALA A 118 2.69 7.34 5.68
N ASN A 119 2.94 6.72 6.84
CA ASN A 119 2.97 7.42 8.13
C ASN A 119 4.13 8.42 8.21
N GLN A 120 5.33 8.04 7.76
CA GLN A 120 6.49 8.94 7.72
C GLN A 120 6.24 10.13 6.79
N GLU A 121 5.69 9.91 5.60
CA GLU A 121 5.35 10.98 4.66
C GLU A 121 4.24 11.89 5.20
N ALA A 122 3.23 11.32 5.87
CA ALA A 122 2.17 12.09 6.49
C ALA A 122 2.73 12.99 7.60
N GLN A 123 3.59 12.44 8.45
CA GLN A 123 4.23 13.20 9.53
C GLN A 123 5.15 14.31 8.98
N ALA A 124 5.98 14.00 7.99
CA ALA A 124 6.83 14.99 7.32
C ALA A 124 6.00 16.12 6.70
N ARG A 125 4.87 15.81 6.06
CA ARG A 125 3.95 16.81 5.51
C ARG A 125 3.35 17.70 6.59
N VAL A 126 2.92 17.13 7.73
CA VAL A 126 2.37 17.90 8.86
C VAL A 126 3.43 18.82 9.45
N GLU A 127 4.66 18.33 9.63
CA GLU A 127 5.77 19.13 10.14
C GLU A 127 6.12 20.28 9.20
N GLN A 128 6.20 20.00 7.90
CA GLN A 128 6.44 21.03 6.87
C GLN A 128 5.34 22.08 6.85
N ALA A 129 4.07 21.66 6.84
CA ALA A 129 2.92 22.56 6.84
C ALA A 129 2.89 23.43 8.10
N SER A 130 3.22 22.85 9.27
CA SER A 130 3.28 23.58 10.53
C SER A 130 4.40 24.62 10.53
N ALA A 131 5.58 24.28 10.00
CA ALA A 131 6.70 25.20 9.86
C ALA A 131 6.39 26.35 8.88
N GLU A 132 5.71 26.06 7.78
CA GLU A 132 5.28 27.07 6.81
C GLU A 132 4.21 28.01 7.40
N ALA A 133 3.22 27.45 8.10
CA ALA A 133 2.22 28.24 8.81
C ALA A 133 2.85 29.16 9.87
N ALA A 134 3.83 28.68 10.63
CA ALA A 134 4.56 29.49 11.60
C ALA A 134 5.32 30.65 10.93
N ARG A 135 5.98 30.40 9.79
CA ARG A 135 6.65 31.46 9.01
C ARG A 135 5.67 32.49 8.46
N MET A 136 4.51 32.03 7.97
CA MET A 136 3.48 32.92 7.45
C MET A 136 2.92 33.81 8.55
N LEU A 137 2.72 33.27 9.76
CA LEU A 137 2.28 34.04 10.91
C LEU A 137 3.32 35.10 11.31
N ASP A 138 4.59 34.73 11.38
CA ASP A 138 5.68 35.68 11.70
C ASP A 138 5.78 36.81 10.67
N ASP A 139 5.72 36.50 9.37
CA ASP A 139 5.72 37.52 8.31
C ASP A 139 4.48 38.42 8.39
N ALA A 140 3.30 37.86 8.66
CA ALA A 140 2.07 38.63 8.85
C ALA A 140 2.15 39.56 10.06
N GLU A 141 2.67 39.09 11.19
CA GLU A 141 2.87 39.91 12.39
C GLU A 141 3.87 41.04 12.15
N ASN A 142 4.98 40.74 11.47
CA ASN A 142 5.99 41.74 11.11
C ASN A 142 5.42 42.82 10.17
N LYS A 143 4.62 42.42 9.18
CA LYS A 143 3.91 43.38 8.30
C LYS A 143 2.90 44.21 9.07
N ALA A 144 2.11 43.60 9.95
CA ALA A 144 1.13 44.31 10.77
C ALA A 144 1.81 45.36 11.66
N ARG A 145 2.93 45.02 12.30
CA ARG A 145 3.73 45.97 13.11
C ARG A 145 4.21 47.17 12.29
N LYS A 146 4.75 46.92 11.09
CA LYS A 146 5.19 47.99 10.18
C LYS A 146 4.05 48.92 9.78
N LEU A 147 2.90 48.37 9.42
CA LEU A 147 1.73 49.18 9.04
C LEU A 147 1.24 50.06 10.18
N VAL A 148 1.21 49.53 11.42
CA VAL A 148 0.83 50.32 12.61
C VAL A 148 1.84 51.44 12.88
N GLU A 149 3.14 51.14 12.73
CA GLU A 149 4.20 52.15 12.89
C GLU A 149 4.06 53.26 11.83
N GLU A 150 3.90 52.89 10.56
CA GLU A 150 3.67 53.84 9.45
C GLU A 150 2.43 54.70 9.69
N GLU A 151 1.31 54.11 10.10
CA GLU A 151 0.09 54.86 10.42
C GLU A 151 0.32 55.85 11.58
N SER A 152 1.03 55.43 12.62
CA SER A 152 1.35 56.29 13.77
C SER A 152 2.20 57.51 13.38
N ILE A 153 3.19 57.31 12.51
CA ILE A 153 4.06 58.37 11.98
C ILE A 153 3.22 59.35 11.15
N VAL A 154 2.39 58.84 10.23
CA VAL A 154 1.51 59.67 9.39
C VAL A 154 0.54 60.48 10.26
N ARG A 155 -0.03 59.87 11.29
CA ARG A 155 -0.94 60.54 12.21
C ARG A 155 -0.24 61.67 12.97
N ARG A 156 0.94 61.42 13.52
CA ARG A 156 1.73 62.45 14.23
C ARG A 156 2.15 63.59 13.30
N ALA A 157 2.65 63.26 12.11
CA ALA A 157 3.02 64.25 11.10
C ALA A 157 1.82 65.13 10.70
N ARG A 158 0.61 64.56 10.58
CA ARG A 158 -0.61 65.35 10.32
C ARG A 158 -0.91 66.33 11.45
N VAL A 159 -0.84 65.89 12.71
CA VAL A 159 -1.07 66.77 13.86
C VAL A 159 -0.04 67.90 13.90
N GLU A 160 1.25 67.59 13.73
CA GLU A 160 2.32 68.60 13.68
C GLU A 160 2.12 69.59 12.52
N CYS A 161 1.72 69.11 11.34
CA CYS A 161 1.38 69.98 10.22
C CYS A 161 0.20 70.90 10.51
N ASP A 162 -0.86 70.39 11.14
CA ASP A 162 -2.04 71.20 11.49
C ASP A 162 -1.69 72.26 12.54
N GLU A 163 -0.91 71.92 13.56
CA GLU A 163 -0.40 72.85 14.57
C GLU A 163 0.50 73.93 13.97
N LEU A 164 1.46 73.55 13.13
CA LEU A 164 2.34 74.49 12.44
C LEU A 164 1.53 75.45 11.56
N ARG A 165 0.50 74.93 10.88
CA ARG A 165 -0.35 75.74 10.01
C ARG A 165 -1.19 76.74 10.79
N GLU A 166 -1.64 76.36 11.99
CA GLU A 166 -2.36 77.26 12.89
C GLU A 166 -1.43 78.32 13.49
N SER A 167 -0.23 77.92 13.96
CA SER A 167 0.79 78.86 14.44
C SER A 167 1.18 79.89 13.37
N ALA A 168 1.46 79.43 12.15
CA ALA A 168 1.80 80.31 11.03
C ALA A 168 0.68 81.29 10.69
N ARG A 169 -0.59 80.88 10.81
CA ARG A 169 -1.75 81.78 10.64
C ARG A 169 -1.83 82.83 11.73
N GLN A 170 -1.59 82.44 12.99
CA GLN A 170 -1.58 83.37 14.11
C GLN A 170 -0.44 84.38 14.00
N GLU A 171 0.77 83.93 13.71
CA GLU A 171 1.94 84.79 13.48
C GLU A 171 1.71 85.75 12.29
N ALA A 172 1.15 85.26 11.18
CA ALA A 172 0.85 86.11 10.04
C ALA A 172 -0.21 87.18 10.38
N ALA A 173 -1.24 86.82 11.15
CA ALA A 173 -2.27 87.76 11.59
C ALA A 173 -1.69 88.81 12.56
N GLU A 174 -0.82 88.39 13.48
CA GLU A 174 -0.14 89.29 14.41
C GLU A 174 0.82 90.23 13.69
N LEU A 175 1.64 89.72 12.76
CA LEU A 175 2.53 90.53 11.93
C LEU A 175 1.74 91.55 11.11
N HIS A 176 0.61 91.12 10.52
CA HIS A 176 -0.25 92.01 9.75
C HIS A 176 -0.80 93.14 10.62
N LYS A 177 -1.31 92.81 11.82
CA LYS A 177 -1.79 93.80 12.79
C LYS A 177 -0.68 94.78 13.19
N ASN A 178 0.48 94.28 13.60
CA ASN A 178 1.62 95.11 13.99
C ASN A 178 2.08 96.04 12.86
N THR A 179 2.02 95.55 11.61
CA THR A 179 2.35 96.36 10.43
C THR A 179 1.34 97.47 10.20
N LEU A 180 0.04 97.20 10.36
CA LEU A 180 -1.01 98.23 10.25
C LEU A 180 -0.88 99.29 11.35
N ASP A 181 -0.62 98.87 12.59
CA ASP A 181 -0.41 99.78 13.72
C ASP A 181 0.83 100.68 13.48
N TYR A 182 1.91 100.11 12.95
CA TYR A 182 3.09 100.88 12.55
C TYR A 182 2.80 101.87 11.42
N MET A 183 2.10 101.43 10.37
CA MET A 183 1.69 102.29 9.26
C MET A 183 0.82 103.45 9.73
N ASP A 184 -0.14 103.21 10.62
CA ASP A 184 -1.00 104.24 11.21
C ASP A 184 -0.17 105.27 12.01
N SER A 185 0.77 104.80 12.83
CA SER A 185 1.68 105.69 13.58
C SER A 185 2.53 106.58 12.67
N LEU A 186 3.06 106.01 11.57
CA LEU A 186 3.87 106.74 10.60
C LEU A 186 3.04 107.78 9.84
N LEU A 187 1.80 107.43 9.47
CA LEU A 187 0.85 108.35 8.85
C LEU A 187 0.48 109.49 9.80
N ALA A 188 0.20 109.19 11.07
CA ALA A 188 -0.10 110.20 12.08
C ALA A 188 1.08 111.15 12.33
N GLU A 189 2.31 110.65 12.37
CA GLU A 189 3.51 111.50 12.47
C GLU A 189 3.68 112.38 11.23
N THR A 190 3.45 111.82 10.05
CA THR A 190 3.52 112.56 8.79
C THR A 190 2.46 113.67 8.74
N ASP A 191 1.22 113.39 9.18
CA ASP A 191 0.14 114.37 9.27
C ASP A 191 0.46 115.52 10.24
N ARG A 192 1.05 115.21 11.40
CA ARG A 192 1.54 116.25 12.33
C ARG A 192 2.60 117.14 11.69
N LYS A 193 3.62 116.55 11.05
CA LYS A 193 4.68 117.30 10.37
C LYS A 193 4.12 118.19 9.25
N LEU A 194 3.18 117.68 8.46
CA LEU A 194 2.51 118.47 7.43
C LEU A 194 1.69 119.62 8.04
N SER A 195 0.98 119.38 9.14
CA SER A 195 0.22 120.41 9.85
C SER A 195 1.11 121.51 10.41
N GLU A 196 2.26 121.15 10.99
CA GLU A 196 3.29 122.10 11.43
C GLU A 196 3.81 122.95 10.26
N LEU A 197 4.18 122.33 9.14
CA LEU A 197 4.63 123.04 7.94
C LEU A 197 3.56 123.99 7.39
N ILE A 198 2.30 123.56 7.33
CA ILE A 198 1.17 124.41 6.89
C ILE A 198 1.02 125.63 7.82
N ASN A 199 1.13 125.42 9.14
CA ASN A 199 1.05 126.52 10.10
C ASN A 199 2.21 127.50 9.95
N SER A 200 3.44 127.00 9.74
CA SER A 200 4.60 127.85 9.43
C SER A 200 4.40 128.68 8.17
N ILE A 201 3.93 128.08 7.07
CA ILE A 201 3.62 128.80 5.82
C ILE A 201 2.52 129.85 6.04
N ARG A 202 1.48 129.53 6.82
CA ARG A 202 0.42 130.50 7.16
C ARG A 202 0.98 131.68 7.95
N LEU A 203 1.92 131.42 8.86
CA LEU A 203 2.59 132.44 9.67
C LEU A 203 3.44 133.35 8.78
N GLU A 204 4.33 132.77 7.95
CA GLU A 204 5.16 133.50 6.97
C GLU A 204 4.29 134.35 6.01
N ARG A 205 3.19 133.78 5.51
CA ARG A 205 2.25 134.52 4.66
C ARG A 205 1.58 135.68 5.39
N ASN A 206 1.25 135.53 6.67
CA ASN A 206 0.71 136.63 7.49
C ASN A 206 1.77 137.70 7.75
N GLU A 207 3.02 137.33 8.00
CA GLU A 207 4.13 138.29 8.13
C GLU A 207 4.32 139.10 6.85
N ILE A 208 4.36 138.44 5.68
CA ILE A 208 4.41 139.13 4.38
C ILE A 208 3.20 140.05 4.17
N ARG A 209 2.00 139.63 4.59
CA ARG A 209 0.78 140.45 4.47
C ARG A 209 0.80 141.68 5.38
N ASN A 210 1.44 141.60 6.55
CA ASN A 210 1.59 142.71 7.49
C ASN A 210 2.74 143.66 7.09
N HIS A 211 3.64 143.22 6.22
CA HIS A 211 4.74 144.02 5.64
C HIS A 211 4.39 144.60 4.24
N ARG A 212 3.12 144.57 3.86
CA ARG A 212 2.54 145.31 2.71
C ARG A 212 1.70 146.47 3.23
#